data_AF-A0A7L8AH82-F1
#
_entry.id   AF-A0A7L8AH82-F1
#
_cell.length_a   1.000
_cell.length_b   1.000
_cell.length_c   1.000
_cell.angle_alpha   90.00
_cell.angle_beta   90.00
_cell.angle_gamma   90.00
#
_symmetry.space_group_name_H-M   'P 1'
#
loop_
_entity.id
_entity.type
_entity.pdbx_description
1 polymer ?
#
loop_
_entity_poly.entity_id
_entity_poly.type
_entity_poly.pdbx_seq_one_letter_code
_entity_poly.pdbx_strand_id
1 'polypeptide(L)' 'MILDASVQNQTYIEDCEVCCNPIEISPTFEAGELIGFRSESIEQ' A
#
# COMPACT_ATOMS: atom_id res chain seq x y z
N MET A 1 -3.94 4.92 7.28
CA MET A 1 -2.97 4.02 6.64
C MET A 1 -1.66 3.94 7.45
N ILE A 2 -1.27 2.73 7.85
CA ILE A 2 0.00 2.41 8.52
C ILE A 2 0.74 1.44 7.60
N LEU A 3 2.02 1.71 7.29
CA LEU A 3 2.87 0.82 6.51
C LEU A 3 3.86 0.13 7.45
N ASP A 4 4.02 -1.19 7.34
CA ASP A 4 5.02 -1.91 8.13
C ASP A 4 6.35 -2.00 7.38
N ALA A 5 7.35 -1.25 7.86
CA ALA A 5 8.70 -1.25 7.27
C ALA A 5 9.52 -2.51 7.62
N SER A 6 9.00 -3.39 8.47
CA SER A 6 9.64 -4.67 8.80
C SER A 6 9.48 -5.69 7.67
N VAL A 7 8.46 -5.52 6.83
CA VAL A 7 8.20 -6.34 5.65
C VAL A 7 8.68 -5.63 4.40
N GLN A 8 9.64 -6.24 3.69
CA GLN A 8 10.23 -5.65 2.47
C GLN A 8 9.21 -5.39 1.36
N ASN A 9 8.25 -6.30 1.16
CA ASN A 9 7.22 -6.15 0.16
C ASN A 9 5.90 -6.63 0.74
N GLN A 10 4.96 -5.72 0.89
CA GLN A 10 3.63 -5.99 1.42
C GLN A 10 2.62 -5.64 0.34
N THR A 11 1.57 -6.44 0.18
CA THR A 11 0.43 -6.09 -0.67
C THR A 11 -0.84 -6.32 0.12
N TYR A 12 -1.67 -5.29 0.23
CA TYR A 12 -2.91 -5.33 0.98
C TYR A 12 -3.92 -4.33 0.42
N ILE A 13 -5.18 -4.52 0.78
CA ILE A 13 -6.29 -3.68 0.31
C ILE A 13 -6.73 -2.78 1.46
N GLU A 14 -6.84 -1.49 1.20
CA GLU A 14 -7.54 -0.52 2.06
C GLU A 14 -8.62 0.20 1.26
N ASP A 15 -9.59 0.80 1.95
CA ASP A 15 -10.54 1.71 1.32
C ASP A 15 -9.91 3.09 1.14
N CYS A 16 -10.16 3.71 -0.01
CA CYS A 16 -9.75 5.10 -0.25
C CYS A 16 -10.53 6.04 0.70
N GLU A 17 -9.83 6.81 1.52
CA GLU A 17 -10.43 7.75 2.49
C GLU A 17 -11.20 8.93 1.84
N VAL A 18 -11.09 9.10 0.51
CA VAL A 18 -11.77 10.17 -0.24
C VAL A 18 -13.04 9.65 -0.94
N CYS A 19 -12.98 8.47 -1.54
CA CYS A 19 -14.07 7.92 -2.37
C CYS A 19 -14.61 6.56 -1.90
N CYS A 20 -14.08 5.99 -0.81
CA CYS A 20 -14.46 4.70 -0.24
C CYS A 20 -14.40 3.51 -1.22
N ASN A 21 -13.64 3.66 -2.31
CA ASN A 21 -13.39 2.57 -3.25
C ASN A 21 -12.19 1.74 -2.76
N PRO A 22 -12.22 0.41 -2.93
CA PRO A 22 -11.10 -0.44 -2.57
C PRO A 22 -9.89 -0.13 -3.45
N ILE A 23 -8.75 0.08 -2.80
CA ILE A 23 -7.44 0.29 -3.44
C ILE A 23 -6.47 -0.78 -2.95
N GLU A 24 -5.76 -1.42 -3.87
CA GLU A 24 -4.64 -2.28 -3.55
C GLU A 24 -3.38 -1.43 -3.41
N ILE A 25 -2.63 -1.67 -2.33
CA ILE A 25 -1.44 -0.91 -1.97
C ILE A 25 -0.28 -1.88 -1.84
N SER A 26 0.81 -1.56 -2.55
CA SER A 26 2.05 -2.32 -2.53
C SER A 26 3.24 -1.39 -2.25
N PRO A 27 3.58 -1.14 -0.96
CA PRO A 27 4.83 -0.49 -0.61
C PRO A 27 6.01 -1.46 -0.68
N THR A 28 7.17 -0.93 -1.05
CA THR A 28 8.45 -1.64 -1.04
C THR A 28 9.42 -0.92 -0.12
N PHE A 29 9.97 -1.66 0.84
CA PHE A 29 10.94 -1.18 1.81
C PHE A 29 12.30 -1.83 1.57
N GLU A 30 13.36 -1.03 1.68
CA GLU A 30 14.75 -1.48 1.67
C GLU A 30 15.46 -0.84 2.87
N ALA A 31 16.14 -1.65 3.70
CA ALA A 31 16.81 -1.19 4.91
C ALA A 31 15.94 -0.34 5.88
N GLY A 32 14.61 -0.55 5.86
CA GLY A 32 13.64 0.21 6.66
C GLY A 32 13.22 1.55 6.05
N GLU A 33 13.71 1.88 4.85
CA GLU A 33 13.29 3.05 4.08
C GLU A 33 12.30 2.66 2.97
N LEU A 34 11.28 3.48 2.76
CA LEU A 34 10.32 3.30 1.68
C LEU A 34 10.97 3.71 0.36
N ILE A 35 11.30 2.73 -0.47
CA ILE A 35 11.92 2.96 -1.78
C ILE A 35 10.92 2.95 -2.94
N GLY A 36 9.73 2.42 -2.71
CA GLY A 36 8.69 2.30 -3.72
C GLY A 36 7.31 2.26 -3.10
N PHE A 37 6.36 2.90 -3.77
CA PHE A 37 4.96 2.87 -3.37
C PHE A 37 4.09 2.78 -4.61
N ARG A 38 3.23 1.76 -4.66
CA ARG A 38 2.25 1.59 -5.71
C ARG A 38 0.87 1.48 -5.08
N SER A 39 -0.08 2.19 -5.66
CA SER A 39 -1.49 2.09 -5.29
C SER A 39 -2.31 1.96 -6.57
N GLU A 40 -3.16 0.94 -6.65
CA GLU A 40 -4.04 0.72 -7.79
C GLU A 40 -5.48 0.60 -7.31
N SER A 41 -6.38 1.34 -7.96
CA SER A 41 -7.81 1.15 -7.75
C SER A 41 -8.19 -0.20 -8.31
N ILE A 42 -8.69 -1.07 -7.44
CA ILE A 42 -9.23 -2.36 -7.85
C ILE A 42 -10.74 -2.19 -7.94
N GLU A 43 -11.20 -1.56 -9.02
CA GLU A 43 -12.64 -1.46 -9.32
C GLU A 43 -13.24 -2.87 -9.29
N GLN A 44 -14.13 -3.13 -8.32
CA GLN A 44 -14.92 -4.36 -8.24
C GLN A 44 -16.19 -4.25 -9.06
#